data_AF-A0ABD3V6F9-F1
#
_entry.id   AF-A0ABD3V6F9-F1
#
_cell.length_a   1.000
_cell.length_b   1.000
_cell.length_c   1.000
_cell.angle_alpha   90.00
_cell.angle_beta   90.00
_cell.angle_gamma   90.00
#
_symmetry.space_group_name_H-M   'P 1'
#
loop_
_entity.id
_entity.type
_entity.pdbx_description
1 polymer ?
#
loop_
_entity_poly.entity_id
_entity_poly.type
_entity_poly.pdbx_seq_one_letter_code
_entity_poly.pdbx_strand_id
1 'polypeptide(L)'
;MYTRHLIELYFYVGFTYDEIAMILSIKYNMTIYVRHLKQKLHELNLTRRKGYSDLDTVLSFIEYQLSTSGQMHGYRWMCQKCLLNGLKVRKEDIRLMLRMLDPHGVKLRQRRCLRRRQYFLKRPKLLLAH
;
A
#
# COMPACT_ATOMS: atom_id res chain seq x y z
N MET A 1 -1.76 30.94 -16.88
CA MET A 1 -1.59 30.55 -15.46
C MET A 1 -2.86 30.02 -14.79
N TYR A 2 -4.07 30.38 -15.23
CA TYR A 2 -5.35 29.99 -14.60
C TYR A 2 -5.64 28.47 -14.51
N THR A 3 -5.06 27.67 -15.39
CA THR A 3 -5.31 26.21 -15.44
C THR A 3 -4.95 25.49 -14.15
N ARG A 4 -3.82 25.84 -13.51
CA ARG A 4 -3.34 25.16 -12.29
C ARG A 4 -4.25 25.45 -11.10
N HIS A 5 -4.56 26.72 -10.86
CA HIS A 5 -5.38 27.14 -9.73
C HIS A 5 -6.81 26.57 -9.79
N LEU A 6 -7.40 26.49 -10.99
CA LEU A 6 -8.71 25.83 -11.17
C LEU A 6 -8.65 24.33 -10.88
N ILE A 7 -7.60 23.64 -11.35
CA ILE A 7 -7.39 22.22 -11.07
C ILE A 7 -7.25 21.98 -9.56
N GLU A 8 -6.46 22.80 -8.87
CA GLU A 8 -6.32 22.77 -7.40
C GLU A 8 -7.66 22.96 -6.70
N LEU A 9 -8.39 24.03 -7.04
CA LEU A 9 -9.67 24.35 -6.43
C LEU A 9 -10.66 23.19 -6.56
N TYR A 10 -10.87 22.69 -7.79
CA TYR A 10 -11.82 21.60 -8.00
C TYR A 10 -11.36 20.27 -7.39
N PHE A 11 -10.04 20.05 -7.31
CA PHE A 11 -9.49 18.90 -6.59
C PHE A 11 -9.76 18.97 -5.09
N TYR A 12 -9.60 20.14 -4.46
CA TYR A 12 -9.88 20.32 -3.03
C TYR A 12 -11.36 20.25 -2.69
N VAL A 13 -12.24 20.73 -3.58
CA VAL A 13 -13.70 20.57 -3.45
C VAL A 13 -14.10 19.09 -3.49
N GLY A 14 -13.34 18.24 -4.17
CA GLY A 14 -13.51 16.79 -4.14
C GLY A 14 -14.11 16.16 -5.39
N PHE A 15 -14.43 16.96 -6.43
CA PHE A 15 -14.91 16.49 -7.74
C PHE A 15 -14.03 15.38 -8.29
N THR A 16 -14.55 14.34 -8.93
CA THR A 16 -13.75 13.28 -9.58
C THR A 16 -12.86 13.81 -10.71
N TYR A 17 -11.91 13.01 -11.21
CA TYR A 17 -11.04 13.47 -12.30
C TYR A 17 -11.82 13.75 -13.59
N ASP A 18 -12.86 12.96 -13.86
CA ASP A 18 -13.70 13.13 -15.04
C ASP A 18 -14.58 14.38 -14.90
N GLU A 19 -15.13 14.63 -13.70
CA GLU A 19 -15.85 15.87 -13.39
C GLU A 19 -14.97 17.11 -13.54
N ILE A 20 -13.73 17.08 -13.03
CA ILE A 20 -12.79 18.21 -13.18
C ILE A 20 -12.53 18.48 -14.66
N ALA A 21 -12.28 17.44 -15.47
CA ALA A 21 -12.06 17.60 -16.91
C ALA A 21 -13.30 18.17 -17.61
N MET A 22 -14.49 17.70 -17.24
CA MET A 22 -15.76 18.19 -17.77
C MET A 22 -16.01 19.67 -17.43
N ILE A 23 -15.83 20.06 -16.16
CA ILE A 23 -16.02 21.44 -15.71
C ILE A 23 -15.04 22.39 -16.41
N LEU A 24 -13.78 21.99 -16.56
CA LEU A 24 -12.78 22.76 -17.30
C LEU A 24 -13.17 22.94 -18.77
N SER A 25 -13.75 21.90 -19.38
CA SER A 25 -14.23 21.96 -20.75
C SER A 25 -15.44 22.88 -20.90
N ILE A 26 -16.47 22.74 -20.05
CA ILE A 26 -17.76 23.45 -20.20
C ILE A 26 -17.66 24.90 -19.76
N LYS A 27 -17.05 25.17 -18.60
CA LYS A 27 -17.07 26.50 -17.98
C LYS A 27 -15.95 27.41 -18.46
N TYR A 28 -14.83 26.82 -18.88
CA TYR A 28 -13.61 27.56 -19.23
C TYR A 28 -13.12 27.28 -20.66
N ASN A 29 -13.86 26.52 -21.47
CA ASN A 29 -13.48 26.10 -22.83
C ASN A 29 -12.07 25.48 -22.91
N MET A 30 -11.65 24.77 -21.86
CA MET A 30 -10.34 24.11 -21.81
C MET A 30 -10.49 22.60 -21.85
N THR A 31 -10.34 22.03 -23.03
CA THR A 31 -10.37 20.58 -23.25
C THR A 31 -9.07 19.95 -22.74
N ILE A 32 -9.16 19.12 -21.71
CA ILE A 32 -8.02 18.38 -21.15
C ILE A 32 -8.40 16.91 -21.04
N TYR A 33 -7.57 16.04 -21.64
CA TYR A 33 -7.71 14.61 -21.43
C TYR A 33 -7.40 14.24 -19.99
N VAL A 34 -8.15 13.29 -19.42
CA VAL A 34 -7.99 12.81 -18.04
C VAL A 34 -6.56 12.36 -17.74
N ARG A 35 -5.85 11.78 -18.73
CA ARG A 35 -4.42 11.43 -18.60
C ARG A 35 -3.54 12.65 -18.31
N HIS A 36 -3.77 13.77 -18.99
CA HIS A 36 -3.02 15.01 -18.83
C HIS A 36 -3.41 15.71 -17.53
N LEU A 37 -4.68 15.62 -17.15
CA LEU A 37 -5.13 16.09 -15.84
C LEU A 37 -4.41 15.33 -14.71
N LYS A 38 -4.34 14.00 -14.78
CA LYS A 38 -3.61 13.18 -13.80
C LYS A 38 -2.12 13.52 -13.75
N GLN A 39 -1.49 13.80 -14.90
CA GLN A 39 -0.11 14.26 -14.95
C GLN A 39 0.06 15.62 -14.25
N LYS A 40 -0.80 16.60 -14.55
CA LYS A 40 -0.77 17.91 -13.88
C LYS A 40 -0.99 17.80 -12.37
N LEU A 41 -1.93 16.96 -11.92
CA LEU A 41 -2.16 16.71 -10.51
C LEU A 41 -0.93 16.10 -9.82
N HIS A 42 -0.22 15.20 -10.51
CA HIS A 42 1.03 14.64 -10.01
C HIS A 42 2.13 15.70 -9.88
N GLU A 43 2.30 16.57 -10.89
CA GLU A 43 3.22 17.72 -10.83
C GLU A 43 2.91 18.67 -9.67
N LEU A 44 1.63 18.78 -9.30
CA LEU A 44 1.14 19.59 -8.17
C LEU A 44 1.15 18.84 -6.83
N ASN A 45 1.64 17.60 -6.77
CA ASN A 45 1.59 16.72 -5.60
C ASN A 45 0.17 16.47 -5.03
N LEU A 46 -0.86 16.64 -5.85
CA LEU A 46 -2.26 16.45 -5.48
C LEU A 46 -2.68 15.00 -5.72
N THR A 47 -2.85 14.23 -4.63
CA THR A 47 -3.27 12.82 -4.71
C THR A 47 -4.48 12.55 -3.83
N ARG A 48 -5.46 11.79 -4.35
CA ARG A 48 -6.69 11.45 -3.61
C ARG A 48 -6.49 10.36 -2.55
N ARG A 49 -5.29 9.79 -2.44
CA ARG A 49 -5.01 8.76 -1.42
C ARG A 49 -4.98 9.43 -0.05
N LYS A 50 -6.15 9.57 0.56
CA LYS A 50 -6.34 10.05 1.93
C LYS A 50 -6.39 8.87 2.90
N GLY A 51 -5.87 9.08 4.11
CA GLY A 51 -5.94 8.11 5.22
C GLY A 51 -5.00 6.92 5.06
N TYR A 52 -3.69 7.19 4.92
CA TYR A 52 -2.71 6.16 5.23
C TYR A 52 -2.85 5.81 6.71
N SER A 53 -2.77 4.52 7.01
CA SER A 53 -2.69 4.06 8.38
C SER A 53 -1.42 4.61 9.03
N ASP A 54 -1.52 4.90 10.32
CA ASP A 54 -0.39 5.31 11.12
C ASP A 54 0.76 4.28 11.01
N LEU A 55 2.00 4.78 10.95
CA LEU A 55 3.17 3.95 10.67
C LEU A 55 3.43 2.97 11.81
N ASP A 56 3.19 3.36 13.07
CA ASP A 56 3.41 2.50 14.24
C ASP A 56 2.42 1.33 14.26
N THR A 57 1.17 1.62 13.90
CA THR A 57 0.12 0.60 13.74
C THR A 57 0.51 -0.42 12.66
N VAL A 58 1.02 0.05 11.52
CA VAL A 58 1.47 -0.81 10.42
C VAL A 58 2.71 -1.62 10.81
N LEU A 59 3.66 -0.99 11.51
CA LEU A 59 4.89 -1.64 11.97
C LEU A 59 4.56 -2.80 12.90
N SER A 60 3.72 -2.55 13.90
CA SER A 60 3.24 -3.56 14.85
C SER A 60 2.56 -4.74 14.14
N PHE A 61 1.75 -4.45 13.10
CA PHE A 61 1.14 -5.50 12.29
C PHE A 61 2.18 -6.33 11.52
N ILE A 62 3.18 -5.69 10.91
CA ILE A 62 4.23 -6.39 10.16
C ILE A 62 5.06 -7.26 11.10
N GLU A 63 5.45 -6.77 12.28
CA GLU A 63 6.16 -7.54 13.29
C GLU A 63 5.39 -8.79 13.71
N TYR A 64 4.09 -8.63 14.02
CA TYR A 64 3.22 -9.77 14.34
C TYR A 64 3.12 -10.78 13.18
N GLN A 65 3.03 -10.30 11.94
CA GLN A 65 3.04 -11.20 10.78
C GLN A 65 4.38 -11.93 10.67
N LEU A 66 5.51 -11.25 10.85
CA LEU A 66 6.84 -11.86 10.80
C LEU A 66 7.08 -12.85 11.95
N SER A 67 6.49 -12.69 13.13
CA SER A 67 6.62 -13.69 14.20
C SER A 67 5.79 -14.95 13.93
N THR A 68 4.73 -14.84 13.11
CA THR A 68 3.80 -15.93 12.81
C THR A 68 4.02 -16.50 11.40
N SER A 69 3.12 -16.21 10.45
CA SER A 69 3.08 -16.86 9.11
C SER A 69 3.71 -16.01 8.01
N GLY A 70 4.17 -14.81 8.34
CA GLY A 70 4.60 -13.74 7.44
C GLY A 70 6.04 -13.83 6.94
N GLN A 71 6.89 -14.64 7.57
CA GLN A 71 8.35 -14.66 7.32
C GLN A 71 8.72 -14.94 5.86
N MET A 72 7.92 -15.79 5.21
CA MET A 72 8.16 -16.21 3.82
C MET A 72 7.62 -15.23 2.79
N HIS A 73 6.80 -14.26 3.21
CA HIS A 73 6.14 -13.35 2.32
C HIS A 73 7.05 -12.18 1.95
N GLY A 74 7.13 -11.89 0.65
CA GLY A 74 7.78 -10.68 0.16
C GLY A 74 6.92 -9.43 0.39
N TYR A 75 7.51 -8.25 0.19
CA TYR A 75 6.82 -6.97 0.42
C TYR A 75 5.50 -6.84 -0.34
N ARG A 76 5.40 -7.38 -1.57
CA ARG A 76 4.14 -7.37 -2.35
C ARG A 76 3.01 -8.10 -1.63
N TRP A 77 3.31 -9.26 -1.07
CA TRP A 77 2.35 -10.06 -0.33
C TRP A 77 2.03 -9.42 1.02
N MET A 78 3.02 -8.83 1.70
CA MET A 78 2.80 -8.08 2.93
C MET A 78 1.89 -6.86 2.69
N CYS A 79 2.06 -6.14 1.58
CA CYS A 79 1.15 -5.06 1.16
C CYS A 79 -0.29 -5.55 1.01
N GLN A 80 -0.47 -6.71 0.39
CA GLN A 80 -1.80 -7.30 0.24
C GLN A 80 -2.40 -7.68 1.60
N LYS A 81 -1.60 -8.25 2.52
CA LYS A 81 -2.05 -8.54 3.88
C LYS A 81 -2.48 -7.29 4.63
N CYS A 82 -1.70 -6.21 4.56
CA CYS A 82 -2.09 -4.93 5.16
C CYS A 82 -3.44 -4.46 4.62
N LEU A 83 -3.62 -4.47 3.29
CA LEU A 83 -4.87 -4.06 2.65
C LEU A 83 -6.07 -4.93 3.08
N LEU A 84 -5.90 -6.25 3.15
CA LEU A 84 -6.94 -7.18 3.60
C LEU A 84 -7.32 -6.99 5.08
N ASN A 85 -6.42 -6.41 5.89
CA ASN A 85 -6.67 -6.07 7.29
C ASN A 85 -7.06 -4.60 7.48
N GLY A 86 -7.47 -3.91 6.41
CA GLY A 86 -7.93 -2.52 6.46
C GLY A 86 -6.81 -1.49 6.57
N LEU A 87 -5.54 -1.89 6.53
CA LEU A 87 -4.40 -0.99 6.60
C LEU A 87 -4.06 -0.44 5.20
N LYS A 88 -4.07 0.88 5.08
CA LYS A 88 -3.69 1.59 3.84
C LYS A 88 -2.24 2.05 3.98
N VAL A 89 -1.34 1.49 3.19
CA VAL A 89 0.11 1.76 3.31
C VAL A 89 0.73 1.90 1.92
N ARG A 90 1.79 2.70 1.78
CA ARG A 90 2.57 2.73 0.54
C ARG A 90 3.42 1.47 0.44
N LYS A 91 3.61 0.98 -0.79
CA LYS A 91 4.45 -0.19 -1.05
C LYS A 91 5.90 0.03 -0.63
N GLU A 92 6.38 1.27 -0.76
CA GLU A 92 7.75 1.62 -0.38
C GLU A 92 7.93 1.59 1.13
N ASP A 93 6.99 2.13 1.91
CA ASP A 93 7.03 2.08 3.37
C ASP A 93 7.11 0.63 3.87
N ILE A 94 6.30 -0.28 3.31
CA ILE A 94 6.35 -1.72 3.64
C ILE A 94 7.71 -2.34 3.25
N ARG A 95 8.28 -1.93 2.11
CA ARG A 95 9.59 -2.41 1.67
C ARG A 95 10.70 -1.96 2.63
N LEU A 96 10.65 -0.71 3.08
CA LEU A 96 11.59 -0.14 4.05
C LEU A 96 11.42 -0.81 5.42
N MET A 97 10.20 -0.91 5.93
CA MET A 97 9.86 -1.59 7.18
C MET A 97 10.36 -3.04 7.18
N LEU A 98 10.10 -3.81 6.12
CA LEU A 98 10.59 -5.19 6.03
C LEU A 98 12.12 -5.30 5.95
N ARG A 99 12.79 -4.32 5.35
CA ARG A 99 14.26 -4.27 5.32
C ARG A 99 14.84 -3.98 6.70
N MET A 100 14.14 -3.17 7.49
CA MET A 100 14.55 -2.83 8.86
C MET A 100 14.26 -3.99 9.83
N LEU A 101 13.08 -4.60 9.75
CA LEU A 101 12.65 -5.67 10.66
C LEU A 101 13.26 -7.05 10.35
N ASP A 102 13.41 -7.40 9.06
CA ASP A 102 13.91 -8.71 8.63
C ASP A 102 14.92 -8.58 7.46
N PRO A 103 16.10 -7.96 7.69
CA PRO A 103 17.11 -7.80 6.65
C PRO A 103 17.62 -9.15 6.14
N HIS A 104 17.68 -10.17 7.00
CA HIS A 104 18.13 -11.52 6.63
C HIS A 104 17.13 -12.22 5.70
N GLY A 105 15.84 -12.24 6.02
CA GLY A 105 14.83 -12.84 5.16
C GLY A 105 14.67 -12.08 3.84
N VAL A 106 14.86 -10.76 3.83
CA VAL A 106 14.94 -9.98 2.58
C VAL A 106 16.12 -10.44 1.71
N LYS A 107 17.32 -10.57 2.28
CA LYS A 107 18.52 -11.07 1.55
C LYS A 107 18.32 -12.50 1.03
N LEU A 108 17.74 -13.39 1.84
CA LEU A 108 17.45 -14.77 1.44
C LEU A 108 16.49 -14.83 0.26
N ARG A 109 15.40 -14.05 0.29
CA ARG A 109 14.43 -13.96 -0.82
C ARG A 109 15.06 -13.36 -2.08
N GLN A 110 15.92 -12.35 -1.95
CA GLN A 110 16.67 -11.79 -3.09
C GLN A 110 17.55 -12.86 -3.77
N ARG A 111 18.19 -13.73 -2.97
CA ARG A 111 18.97 -14.88 -3.45
C ARG A 111 18.12 -16.05 -3.94
N ARG A 112 16.79 -15.94 -3.88
CA ARG A 112 15.81 -17.02 -4.16
C ARG A 112 15.97 -18.25 -3.25
N CYS A 113 16.58 -18.07 -2.07
CA CYS A 113 16.75 -19.11 -1.05
C CYS A 113 15.57 -19.07 -0.07
N LEU A 114 14.46 -19.69 -0.44
CA LEU A 114 13.28 -19.77 0.43
C LEU A 114 13.56 -20.71 1.62
N ARG A 115 13.34 -20.23 2.85
CA ARG A 115 13.34 -21.09 4.04
C ARG A 115 12.25 -22.16 3.94
N ARG A 116 12.59 -23.39 4.30
CA ARG A 116 11.61 -24.49 4.38
C ARG A 116 10.62 -24.19 5.51
N ARG A 117 9.31 -24.31 5.23
CA ARG A 117 8.27 -24.16 6.25
C ARG A 117 8.44 -25.24 7.32
N GLN A 118 8.40 -24.85 8.58
CA GLN A 118 8.35 -25.77 9.72
C GLN A 118 6.88 -26.01 10.07
N TYR A 119 6.45 -27.26 10.00
CA TYR A 119 5.10 -27.67 10.39
C TYR A 119 5.13 -28.11 11.86
N PHE A 120 4.51 -27.34 12.74
CA PHE A 120 4.26 -27.77 14.10
C PHE A 120 2.96 -28.58 14.12
N LEU A 121 3.06 -29.91 14.13
CA LEU A 121 1.92 -30.76 14.47
C LEU A 121 1.68 -30.62 15.98
N LYS A 122 0.50 -30.12 16.39
CA LYS A 122 0.01 -30.37 17.76
C LYS A 122 -0.26 -31.88 17.85
N ARG A 123 0.68 -32.65 18.41
CA ARG A 123 0.42 -34.07 18.69
C ARG A 123 -0.79 -34.18 19.62
N PRO A 124 -1.84 -34.96 19.29
CA PRO A 124 -2.84 -35.37 20.27
C PRO A 124 -2.13 -36.23 21.32
N LYS A 125 -2.37 -35.96 22.61
CA LYS A 125 -2.03 -36.92 23.67
C LYS A 125 -2.99 -38.11 23.52
N LEU A 126 -2.59 -39.14 22.78
CA LEU A 126 -3.26 -40.44 22.83
C LEU A 126 -2.97 -41.02 24.23
N LEU A 127 -3.94 -40.93 25.13
CA LEU A 127 -3.94 -41.69 26.38
C LEU A 127 -4.15 -43.16 26.02
N LEU A 128 -3.05 -43.90 25.90
CA LEU A 128 -3.07 -45.34 26.11
C LEU A 128 -2.86 -45.55 27.61
N ALA A 129 -3.95 -45.77 28.34
CA ALA A 129 -3.91 -46.37 29.66
C ALA A 129 -4.72 -47.67 29.58
N HIS A 130 -4.04 -48.74 29.98
CA HIS A 130 -4.46 -50.14 30.03
C HIS A 130 -5.76 -50.35 30.82
#